data_AF-A0A1F8JXG2-F1
#
_entry.id   AF-A0A1F8JXG2-F1
#
_cell.length_a   1.000
_cell.length_b   1.000
_cell.length_c   1.000
_cell.angle_alpha   90.00
_cell.angle_beta   90.00
_cell.angle_gamma   90.00
#
_symmetry.space_group_name_H-M   'P 1'
#
loop_
_entity.id
_entity.type
_entity.pdbx_description
1 polymer ?
#
loop_
_entity_poly.entity_id
_entity_poly.type
_entity_poly.pdbx_seq_one_letter_code
_entity_poly.pdbx_strand_id
1 'polypeptide(L)'
;MFDTLSNKFQDLFKKFSKGSSFTDSNISEAVKEVRLALLEADVNYSVASEFVLKIKEKALGENILKSVSPREQFIKIVHDELISLMGSDESHLSEKNKPSIYMLLGLQGVGKTTTVAKLANFFKKKNKKVMVAGLDLQRPAAFEQLKILVKDLDVETFSIENEKPKNVAKKALEKARNQNFDILILDTAGRLHIDEVLMNELIDIKEITNPDEILFVANAAFGQDAVKTAIEFNTKIGITGSILTMLDSDARAGAAISIKEVTKKPLKFETTGEKIEDIQIFNPKSMADRILGMGDVINLVKKAEEAITEEDKEDLEKKIKNASFNYEDYLKQMSMMKKMGSMKGLMKMIPGFSSMEGLDINDDELKKIEVMIKSMTKKERVEKDDLSYPRRKRIANGSGTSIDDVNRLVKGFKRIKQFLKSMPKKGSIDSLLNMKNFGGQLWR
;
A
#
# COMPACT_ATOMS: atom_id res chain seq x y z
N MET A 1 3.52 -9.61 -5.90
CA MET A 1 2.28 -8.78 -5.92
C MET A 1 2.36 -7.91 -7.15
N PHE A 2 1.38 -7.98 -8.06
CA PHE A 2 1.44 -7.47 -9.45
C PHE A 2 2.43 -8.19 -10.39
N ASP A 3 2.90 -9.37 -10.01
CA ASP A 3 4.06 -10.01 -10.66
C ASP A 3 3.79 -10.24 -12.15
N THR A 4 2.55 -10.57 -12.53
CA THR A 4 2.21 -10.84 -13.93
C THR A 4 2.34 -9.61 -14.85
N LEU A 5 1.88 -8.43 -14.41
CA LEU A 5 1.95 -7.21 -15.22
C LEU A 5 3.34 -6.60 -15.19
N SER A 6 3.96 -6.55 -14.00
CA SER A 6 5.31 -6.04 -13.81
C SER A 6 6.34 -6.87 -14.57
N ASN A 7 6.24 -8.21 -14.54
CA ASN A 7 7.14 -9.09 -15.31
C ASN A 7 7.00 -8.86 -16.82
N LYS A 8 5.75 -8.68 -17.31
CA LYS A 8 5.51 -8.37 -18.72
C LYS A 8 6.21 -7.07 -19.10
N PHE A 9 5.93 -5.97 -18.40
CA PHE A 9 6.61 -4.69 -18.67
C PHE A 9 8.14 -4.81 -18.59
N GLN A 10 8.69 -5.51 -17.60
CA GLN A 10 10.12 -5.75 -17.52
C GLN A 10 10.67 -6.51 -18.74
N ASP A 11 9.97 -7.53 -19.23
CA ASP A 11 10.35 -8.28 -20.42
C ASP A 11 10.21 -7.44 -21.71
N LEU A 12 9.16 -6.61 -21.82
CA LEU A 12 9.00 -5.63 -22.90
C LEU A 12 10.22 -4.70 -22.95
N PHE A 13 10.60 -4.14 -21.81
CA PHE A 13 11.72 -3.20 -21.73
C PHE A 13 13.08 -3.88 -21.96
N LYS A 14 13.25 -5.16 -21.61
CA LYS A 14 14.46 -5.93 -21.95
C LYS A 14 14.59 -6.13 -23.46
N LYS A 15 13.50 -6.45 -24.17
CA LYS A 15 13.50 -6.59 -25.64
C LYS A 15 13.84 -5.28 -26.33
N PHE A 16 13.27 -4.17 -25.85
CA PHE A 16 13.52 -2.82 -26.37
C PHE A 16 14.98 -2.35 -26.16
N SER A 17 15.71 -2.95 -25.22
CA SER A 17 17.09 -2.58 -24.87
C SER A 17 18.16 -3.02 -25.90
N LYS A 18 17.85 -3.97 -26.80
CA LYS A 18 18.83 -4.51 -27.77
C LYS A 18 18.92 -3.62 -29.02
N GLY A 19 19.55 -2.46 -28.89
CA GLY A 19 20.17 -1.71 -30.00
C GLY A 19 19.25 -0.85 -30.89
N SER A 20 18.00 -0.63 -30.53
CA SER A 20 17.02 0.07 -31.37
C SER A 20 16.98 1.58 -31.09
N SER A 21 17.23 2.40 -32.12
CA SER A 21 16.80 3.80 -32.14
C SER A 21 15.27 3.90 -32.07
N PHE A 22 14.74 5.02 -31.57
CA PHE A 22 13.31 5.37 -31.66
C PHE A 22 12.94 5.52 -33.15
N THR A 23 12.54 4.42 -33.77
CA THR A 23 11.94 4.39 -35.10
C THR A 23 10.45 4.12 -34.97
N ASP A 24 9.65 4.60 -35.92
CA ASP A 24 8.20 4.38 -35.94
C ASP A 24 7.82 2.91 -35.81
N SER A 25 8.61 2.02 -36.43
CA SER A 25 8.41 0.57 -36.38
C SER A 25 8.60 0.02 -34.97
N ASN A 26 9.69 0.38 -34.30
CA ASN A 26 10.02 -0.12 -32.96
C ASN A 26 9.03 0.40 -31.90
N ILE A 27 8.63 1.68 -32.01
CA ILE A 27 7.61 2.26 -31.13
C ILE A 27 6.27 1.54 -31.32
N SER A 28 5.86 1.32 -32.57
CA SER A 28 4.58 0.66 -32.87
C SER A 28 4.52 -0.77 -32.34
N GLU A 29 5.63 -1.51 -32.41
CA GLU A 29 5.74 -2.85 -31.83
C GLU A 29 5.67 -2.81 -30.30
N ALA A 30 6.46 -1.95 -29.65
CA ALA A 30 6.45 -1.81 -28.19
C ALA A 30 5.06 -1.39 -27.66
N VAL A 31 4.42 -0.44 -28.33
CA VAL A 31 3.07 0.04 -28.01
C VAL A 31 2.02 -1.08 -28.16
N LYS A 32 2.18 -1.96 -29.17
CA LYS A 32 1.31 -3.14 -29.34
C LYS A 32 1.50 -4.13 -28.19
N GLU A 33 2.74 -4.39 -27.77
CA GLU A 33 3.01 -5.28 -26.64
C GLU A 33 2.49 -4.69 -25.31
N VAL A 34 2.64 -3.38 -25.08
CA VAL A 34 2.04 -2.67 -23.93
C VAL A 34 0.52 -2.86 -23.91
N ARG A 35 -0.14 -2.72 -25.07
CA ARG A 35 -1.59 -2.96 -25.18
C ARG A 35 -1.96 -4.37 -24.74
N LEU A 36 -1.23 -5.38 -25.23
CA LEU A 36 -1.48 -6.78 -24.89
C LEU A 36 -1.32 -7.01 -23.38
N ALA A 37 -0.26 -6.49 -22.77
CA ALA A 37 -0.02 -6.61 -21.34
C ALA A 37 -1.16 -6.00 -20.51
N LEU A 38 -1.70 -4.84 -20.92
CA LEU A 38 -2.84 -4.21 -20.25
C LEU A 38 -4.12 -5.04 -20.38
N LEU A 39 -4.43 -5.54 -21.58
CA LEU A 39 -5.61 -6.38 -21.80
C LEU A 39 -5.56 -7.68 -20.99
N GLU A 40 -4.40 -8.32 -20.93
CA GLU A 40 -4.19 -9.54 -20.13
C GLU A 40 -4.27 -9.27 -18.61
N ALA A 41 -4.07 -8.03 -18.19
CA ALA A 41 -4.29 -7.57 -16.83
C ALA A 41 -5.73 -7.06 -16.59
N ASP A 42 -6.69 -7.45 -17.45
CA ASP A 42 -8.10 -7.03 -17.42
C ASP A 42 -8.31 -5.51 -17.46
N VAL A 43 -7.42 -4.75 -18.10
CA VAL A 43 -7.74 -3.35 -18.44
C VAL A 43 -8.82 -3.34 -19.51
N ASN A 44 -9.78 -2.44 -19.39
CA ASN A 44 -10.84 -2.31 -20.37
C ASN A 44 -10.27 -1.96 -21.76
N TYR A 45 -10.83 -2.55 -22.83
CA TYR A 45 -10.32 -2.39 -24.19
C TYR A 45 -10.26 -0.94 -24.67
N SER A 46 -11.28 -0.12 -24.37
CA SER A 46 -11.28 1.29 -24.80
C SER A 46 -10.18 2.06 -24.07
N VAL A 47 -10.03 1.82 -22.76
CA VAL A 47 -9.01 2.44 -21.91
C VAL A 47 -7.60 2.05 -22.37
N ALA A 48 -7.35 0.76 -22.62
CA ALA A 48 -6.06 0.27 -23.13
C ALA A 48 -5.75 0.85 -24.51
N SER A 49 -6.75 0.98 -25.38
CA SER A 49 -6.57 1.53 -26.73
C SER A 49 -6.24 3.02 -26.70
N GLU A 50 -6.95 3.79 -25.88
CA GLU A 50 -6.70 5.24 -25.72
C GLU A 50 -5.32 5.50 -25.09
N PHE A 51 -4.94 4.73 -24.08
CA PHE A 51 -3.64 4.82 -23.42
C PHE A 51 -2.48 4.62 -24.40
N VAL A 52 -2.58 3.59 -25.23
CA VAL A 52 -1.59 3.23 -26.26
C VAL A 52 -1.47 4.29 -27.35
N LEU A 53 -2.58 4.94 -27.73
CA LEU A 53 -2.56 6.07 -28.65
C LEU A 53 -1.79 7.27 -28.07
N LYS A 54 -2.06 7.63 -26.82
CA LYS A 54 -1.36 8.73 -26.13
C LYS A 54 0.13 8.48 -25.98
N ILE A 55 0.54 7.24 -25.66
CA ILE A 55 1.96 6.86 -25.63
C ILE A 55 2.59 7.04 -27.00
N LYS A 56 1.92 6.57 -28.07
CA LYS A 56 2.44 6.67 -29.43
C LYS A 56 2.65 8.14 -29.84
N GLU A 57 1.68 9.00 -29.57
CA GLU A 57 1.76 10.43 -29.86
C GLU A 57 2.93 11.10 -29.11
N LYS A 58 3.08 10.82 -27.81
CA LYS A 58 4.18 11.35 -27.00
C LYS A 58 5.55 10.83 -27.45
N ALA A 59 5.65 9.54 -27.76
CA ALA A 59 6.90 8.92 -28.21
C ALA A 59 7.36 9.44 -29.59
N LEU A 60 6.43 9.89 -30.44
CA LEU A 60 6.75 10.52 -31.73
C LEU A 60 7.00 12.03 -31.61
N GLY A 61 6.38 12.68 -30.62
CA GLY A 61 6.45 14.14 -30.42
C GLY A 61 7.56 14.62 -29.48
N GLU A 62 8.08 13.79 -28.58
CA GLU A 62 9.19 14.17 -27.69
C GLU A 62 10.53 14.16 -28.46
N ASN A 63 11.24 15.29 -28.40
CA ASN A 63 12.63 15.35 -28.85
C ASN A 63 13.48 14.42 -27.98
N ILE A 64 14.02 13.36 -28.60
CA ILE A 64 14.92 12.41 -27.95
C ILE A 64 16.07 13.19 -27.30
N LEU A 65 16.08 13.26 -25.97
CA LEU A 65 17.20 13.83 -25.22
C LEU A 65 18.42 12.93 -25.47
N LYS A 66 19.47 13.47 -26.10
CA LYS A 66 20.67 12.72 -26.47
C LYS A 66 21.43 12.12 -25.27
N SER A 67 21.17 12.61 -24.05
CA SER A 67 21.82 12.18 -22.80
C SER A 67 21.15 10.99 -22.12
N VAL A 68 19.97 10.55 -22.58
CA VAL A 68 19.18 9.50 -21.93
C VAL A 68 18.94 8.37 -22.93
N SER A 69 18.99 7.12 -22.48
CA SER A 69 18.75 6.00 -23.39
C SER A 69 17.31 6.00 -23.92
N PRO A 70 17.08 5.58 -25.18
CA PRO A 70 15.73 5.45 -25.75
C PRO A 70 14.77 4.62 -24.88
N ARG A 71 15.31 3.56 -24.25
CA ARG A 71 14.57 2.68 -23.35
C ARG A 71 14.03 3.43 -22.13
N GLU A 72 14.88 4.22 -21.46
CA GLU A 72 14.47 4.94 -20.24
C GLU A 72 13.46 6.04 -20.57
N GLN A 73 13.59 6.70 -21.71
CA GLN A 73 12.58 7.65 -22.19
C GLN A 73 11.24 6.98 -22.44
N PHE A 74 11.22 5.81 -23.11
CA PHE A 74 9.97 5.09 -23.34
C PHE A 74 9.32 4.63 -22.03
N ILE A 75 10.11 4.10 -21.08
CA ILE A 75 9.63 3.75 -19.73
C ILE A 75 9.00 4.97 -19.05
N LYS A 76 9.67 6.12 -19.13
CA LYS A 76 9.16 7.38 -18.55
C LYS A 76 7.84 7.80 -19.18
N ILE A 77 7.71 7.76 -20.51
CA ILE A 77 6.45 8.09 -21.20
C ILE A 77 5.31 7.19 -20.72
N VAL A 78 5.56 5.88 -20.63
CA VAL A 78 4.57 4.91 -20.14
C VAL A 78 4.21 5.19 -18.69
N HIS A 79 5.20 5.44 -17.84
CA HIS A 79 5.02 5.78 -16.43
C HIS A 79 4.17 7.04 -16.23
N ASP A 80 4.51 8.13 -16.92
CA ASP A 80 3.82 9.41 -16.80
C ASP A 80 2.38 9.31 -17.33
N GLU A 81 2.16 8.51 -18.38
CA GLU A 81 0.81 8.23 -18.86
C GLU A 81 0.00 7.37 -17.88
N LEU A 82 0.62 6.39 -17.21
CA LEU A 82 -0.07 5.60 -16.17
C LEU A 82 -0.52 6.48 -15.01
N ILE A 83 0.34 7.42 -14.58
CA ILE A 83 -0.02 8.40 -13.54
C ILE A 83 -1.18 9.26 -14.02
N SER A 84 -1.08 9.84 -15.22
CA SER A 84 -2.13 10.67 -15.82
C SER A 84 -3.49 9.94 -15.84
N LEU A 85 -3.49 8.68 -16.25
CA LEU A 85 -4.67 7.82 -16.33
C LEU A 85 -5.33 7.56 -14.96
N MET A 86 -4.52 7.40 -13.90
CA MET A 86 -5.00 7.17 -12.53
C MET A 86 -5.36 8.46 -11.78
N GLY A 87 -4.91 9.61 -12.29
CA GLY A 87 -5.05 10.93 -11.69
C GLY A 87 -3.69 11.47 -11.24
N SER A 88 -3.45 12.78 -11.43
CA SER A 88 -2.14 13.39 -11.14
C SER A 88 -1.83 13.55 -9.64
N ASP A 89 -2.86 13.66 -8.79
CA ASP A 89 -2.72 14.09 -7.40
C ASP A 89 -3.48 13.19 -6.41
N GLU A 90 -3.00 13.15 -5.17
CA GLU A 90 -3.67 12.48 -4.06
C GLU A 90 -5.04 13.13 -3.79
N SER A 91 -6.10 12.33 -3.73
CA SER A 91 -7.44 12.83 -3.49
C SER A 91 -7.83 12.66 -2.02
N HIS A 92 -8.04 13.76 -1.32
CA HIS A 92 -8.52 13.75 0.06
C HIS A 92 -10.04 13.56 0.15
N LEU A 93 -10.51 13.07 1.30
CA LEU A 93 -11.94 13.00 1.61
C LEU A 93 -12.49 14.39 1.88
N SER A 94 -13.69 14.68 1.35
CA SER A 94 -14.46 15.85 1.70
C SER A 94 -14.99 15.75 3.14
N GLU A 95 -14.77 16.79 3.95
CA GLU A 95 -15.30 16.95 5.31
C GLU A 95 -16.08 18.28 5.40
N LYS A 96 -17.17 18.44 4.64
CA LYS A 96 -17.90 19.73 4.56
C LYS A 96 -18.89 19.92 5.71
N ASN A 97 -19.53 18.84 6.15
CA ASN A 97 -20.56 18.86 7.18
C ASN A 97 -20.07 18.29 8.51
N LYS A 98 -20.83 18.56 9.59
CA LYS A 98 -20.62 17.94 10.90
C LYS A 98 -21.93 17.29 11.39
N PRO A 99 -22.01 15.95 11.52
CA PRO A 99 -21.00 14.98 11.09
C PRO A 99 -20.79 14.99 9.57
N SER A 100 -19.59 14.69 9.11
CA SER A 100 -19.34 14.36 7.70
C SER A 100 -19.80 12.93 7.45
N ILE A 101 -20.56 12.73 6.38
CA ILE A 101 -21.28 11.48 6.10
C ILE A 101 -20.64 10.77 4.92
N TYR A 102 -20.23 9.52 5.14
CA TYR A 102 -19.61 8.66 4.14
C TYR A 102 -20.52 7.46 3.87
N MET A 103 -20.99 7.32 2.64
CA MET A 103 -21.83 6.19 2.24
C MET A 103 -21.00 5.22 1.39
N LEU A 104 -20.82 3.97 1.84
CA LEU A 104 -20.05 2.98 1.10
C LEU A 104 -20.98 2.10 0.27
N LEU A 105 -20.69 1.99 -1.03
CA LEU A 105 -21.43 1.20 -2.00
C LEU A 105 -20.56 0.10 -2.61
N GLY A 106 -21.18 -0.91 -3.22
CA GLY A 106 -20.49 -1.97 -3.93
C GLY A 106 -21.20 -3.32 -3.85
N LEU A 107 -20.79 -4.26 -4.70
CA LEU A 107 -21.38 -5.60 -4.73
C LEU A 107 -21.11 -6.39 -3.44
N GLN A 108 -21.81 -7.49 -3.28
CA GLN A 108 -21.53 -8.44 -2.21
C GLN A 108 -20.10 -9.01 -2.34
N GLY A 109 -19.42 -9.21 -1.21
CA GLY A 109 -18.09 -9.84 -1.19
C GLY A 109 -16.91 -8.94 -1.55
N VAL A 110 -17.11 -7.66 -1.92
CA VAL A 110 -16.01 -6.74 -2.28
C VAL A 110 -15.25 -6.15 -1.08
N GLY A 111 -15.65 -6.50 0.14
CA GLY A 111 -15.00 -6.02 1.38
C GLY A 111 -15.55 -4.70 1.95
N LYS A 112 -16.81 -4.35 1.70
CA LYS A 112 -17.45 -3.12 2.24
C LYS A 112 -17.36 -3.00 3.76
N THR A 113 -17.93 -3.96 4.51
CA THR A 113 -17.96 -3.94 5.98
C THR A 113 -16.54 -3.87 6.57
N THR A 114 -15.57 -4.58 5.98
CA THR A 114 -14.16 -4.50 6.41
C THR A 114 -13.57 -3.12 6.11
N THR A 115 -13.87 -2.54 4.94
CA THR A 115 -13.44 -1.20 4.55
C THR A 115 -14.03 -0.13 5.48
N VAL A 116 -15.27 -0.30 5.94
CA VAL A 116 -15.88 0.57 6.95
C VAL A 116 -15.08 0.58 8.25
N ALA A 117 -14.69 -0.60 8.76
CA ALA A 117 -13.89 -0.70 9.97
C ALA A 117 -12.50 -0.06 9.80
N LYS A 118 -11.84 -0.30 8.66
CA LYS A 118 -10.56 0.32 8.31
C LYS A 118 -10.67 1.85 8.23
N LEU A 119 -11.72 2.36 7.59
CA LEU A 119 -11.96 3.80 7.46
C LEU A 119 -12.28 4.44 8.83
N ALA A 120 -13.03 3.74 9.69
CA ALA A 120 -13.28 4.19 11.06
C ALA A 120 -11.98 4.32 11.86
N ASN A 121 -11.09 3.32 11.77
CA ASN A 121 -9.76 3.37 12.38
C ASN A 121 -8.91 4.53 11.83
N PHE A 122 -8.93 4.75 10.51
CA PHE A 122 -8.23 5.87 9.88
C PHE A 122 -8.67 7.22 10.45
N PHE A 123 -9.98 7.43 10.66
CA PHE A 123 -10.48 8.65 11.27
C PHE A 123 -10.22 8.74 12.78
N LYS A 124 -10.26 7.61 13.51
CA LYS A 124 -9.88 7.57 14.93
C LYS A 124 -8.42 7.97 15.15
N LYS A 125 -7.50 7.53 14.28
CA LYS A 125 -6.09 7.97 14.30
C LYS A 125 -5.92 9.47 14.08
N LYS A 126 -6.91 10.14 13.48
CA LYS A 126 -6.99 11.61 13.33
C LYS A 126 -7.74 12.30 14.46
N ASN A 127 -7.97 11.62 15.58
CA ASN A 127 -8.70 12.10 16.76
C ASN A 127 -10.15 12.57 16.46
N LYS A 128 -10.81 11.94 15.47
CA LYS A 128 -12.22 12.22 15.16
C LYS A 128 -13.15 11.31 15.97
N LYS A 129 -14.29 11.83 16.41
CA LYS A 129 -15.37 11.04 17.01
C LYS A 129 -16.20 10.37 15.91
N VAL A 130 -16.07 9.06 15.76
CA VAL A 130 -16.65 8.29 14.65
C VAL A 130 -17.85 7.45 15.12
N MET A 131 -18.91 7.46 14.34
CA MET A 131 -20.01 6.48 14.43
C MET A 131 -20.14 5.72 13.11
N VAL A 132 -20.46 4.44 13.21
CA VAL A 132 -20.75 3.59 12.06
C VAL A 132 -22.17 3.06 12.14
N ALA A 133 -22.93 3.19 11.06
CA ALA A 133 -24.27 2.64 10.93
C ALA A 133 -24.29 1.42 10.01
N GLY A 134 -24.77 0.28 10.51
CA GLY A 134 -24.99 -0.93 9.72
C GLY A 134 -26.36 -0.90 9.05
N LEU A 135 -26.39 -0.79 7.73
CA LEU A 135 -27.62 -0.75 6.92
C LEU A 135 -27.85 -2.04 6.12
N ASP A 136 -26.93 -3.01 6.16
CA ASP A 136 -27.12 -4.37 5.64
C ASP A 136 -27.98 -5.19 6.62
N LEU A 137 -29.29 -4.97 6.59
CA LEU A 137 -30.26 -5.60 7.49
C LEU A 137 -30.74 -6.98 6.98
N GLN A 138 -30.44 -7.31 5.73
CA GLN A 138 -30.89 -8.55 5.10
C GLN A 138 -29.90 -9.69 5.32
N ARG A 139 -28.60 -9.38 5.43
CA ARG A 139 -27.57 -10.40 5.66
C ARG A 139 -27.55 -10.79 7.15
N PRO A 140 -27.73 -12.09 7.48
CA PRO A 140 -27.66 -12.56 8.86
C PRO A 140 -26.34 -12.18 9.52
N ALA A 141 -26.41 -11.70 10.76
CA ALA A 141 -25.26 -11.31 11.57
C ALA A 141 -24.32 -10.25 10.94
N ALA A 142 -24.74 -9.51 9.91
CA ALA A 142 -23.90 -8.48 9.31
C ALA A 142 -23.57 -7.35 10.29
N PHE A 143 -24.54 -6.94 11.11
CA PHE A 143 -24.31 -5.95 12.16
C PHE A 143 -23.39 -6.47 13.28
N GLU A 144 -23.53 -7.73 13.67
CA GLU A 144 -22.64 -8.34 14.67
C GLU A 144 -21.20 -8.48 14.14
N GLN A 145 -21.04 -8.85 12.87
CA GLN A 145 -19.73 -8.83 12.22
C GLN A 145 -19.11 -7.43 12.25
N LEU A 146 -19.89 -6.40 11.93
CA LEU A 146 -19.42 -5.02 11.99
C LEU A 146 -18.99 -4.63 13.41
N LYS A 147 -19.79 -4.96 14.44
CA LYS A 147 -19.43 -4.72 15.86
C LYS A 147 -18.11 -5.38 16.23
N ILE A 148 -17.90 -6.63 15.83
CA ILE A 148 -16.66 -7.37 16.11
C ILE A 148 -15.47 -6.64 15.48
N LEU A 149 -15.59 -6.20 14.23
CA LEU A 149 -14.52 -5.52 13.51
C LEU A 149 -14.13 -4.16 14.13
N VAL A 150 -15.05 -3.48 14.80
CA VAL A 150 -14.78 -2.15 15.39
C VAL A 150 -14.70 -2.15 16.92
N LYS A 151 -14.82 -3.33 17.56
CA LYS A 151 -14.88 -3.49 19.02
C LYS A 151 -13.71 -2.82 19.72
N ASP A 152 -12.50 -2.97 19.17
CA ASP A 152 -11.26 -2.48 19.79
C ASP A 152 -10.92 -1.04 19.37
N LEU A 153 -11.77 -0.38 18.55
CA LEU A 153 -11.50 0.94 17.99
C LEU A 153 -12.14 2.10 18.76
N ASP A 154 -12.91 1.83 19.83
CA ASP A 154 -13.69 2.86 20.54
C ASP A 154 -14.57 3.67 19.56
N VAL A 155 -15.28 2.94 18.70
CA VAL A 155 -16.18 3.47 17.67
C VAL A 155 -17.61 3.08 18.02
N GLU A 156 -18.52 4.06 18.01
CA GLU A 156 -19.93 3.80 18.26
C GLU A 156 -20.56 3.09 17.05
N THR A 157 -21.31 2.02 17.29
CA THR A 157 -22.07 1.33 16.25
C THR A 157 -23.56 1.57 16.39
N PHE A 158 -24.29 1.66 15.28
CA PHE A 158 -25.74 1.85 15.27
C PHE A 158 -26.42 0.97 14.22
N SER A 159 -27.48 0.28 14.60
CA SER A 159 -28.42 -0.38 13.69
C SER A 159 -29.72 -0.68 14.44
N ILE A 160 -30.78 -0.97 13.70
CA ILE A 160 -32.09 -1.36 14.25
C ILE A 160 -32.54 -2.60 13.46
N GLU A 161 -32.71 -3.71 14.17
CA GLU A 161 -33.19 -4.96 13.59
C GLU A 161 -34.64 -4.82 13.11
N ASN A 162 -35.00 -5.57 12.06
CA ASN A 162 -36.36 -5.63 11.49
C ASN A 162 -36.94 -4.27 11.03
N GLU A 163 -36.08 -3.30 10.72
CA GLU A 163 -36.47 -1.97 10.24
C GLU A 163 -36.06 -1.79 8.76
N LYS A 164 -36.57 -0.76 8.08
CA LYS A 164 -36.10 -0.43 6.72
C LYS A 164 -34.75 0.29 6.75
N PRO A 165 -33.78 -0.02 5.88
CA PRO A 165 -32.45 0.63 5.87
C PRO A 165 -32.50 2.16 5.86
N LYS A 166 -33.45 2.75 5.12
CA LYS A 166 -33.65 4.21 5.10
C LYS A 166 -34.05 4.81 6.46
N ASN A 167 -34.86 4.11 7.24
CA ASN A 167 -35.28 4.54 8.57
C ASN A 167 -34.12 4.42 9.55
N VAL A 168 -33.30 3.37 9.42
CA VAL A 168 -32.07 3.20 10.21
C VAL A 168 -31.08 4.31 9.88
N ALA A 169 -30.86 4.62 8.61
CA ALA A 169 -29.98 5.71 8.18
C ALA A 169 -30.44 7.08 8.72
N LYS A 170 -31.74 7.36 8.69
CA LYS A 170 -32.31 8.59 9.27
C LYS A 170 -32.04 8.70 10.78
N LYS A 171 -32.37 7.65 11.53
CA LYS A 171 -32.16 7.63 12.99
C LYS A 171 -30.67 7.65 13.36
N ALA A 172 -29.81 7.04 12.54
CA ALA A 172 -28.36 7.13 12.69
C ALA A 172 -27.89 8.58 12.53
N LEU A 173 -28.35 9.29 11.49
CA LEU A 173 -28.00 10.69 11.29
C LEU A 173 -28.46 11.59 12.45
N GLU A 174 -29.69 11.38 12.95
CA GLU A 174 -30.21 12.10 14.11
C GLU A 174 -29.36 11.85 15.36
N LYS A 175 -29.03 10.58 15.66
CA LYS A 175 -28.13 10.22 16.77
C LYS A 175 -26.74 10.85 16.60
N ALA A 176 -26.18 10.80 15.39
CA ALA A 176 -24.87 11.34 15.07
C ALA A 176 -24.79 12.84 15.37
N ARG A 177 -25.82 13.59 14.96
CA ARG A 177 -25.96 15.03 15.21
C ARG A 177 -26.15 15.32 16.70
N ASN A 178 -27.09 14.64 17.35
CA ASN A 178 -27.41 14.89 18.76
C ASN A 178 -26.25 14.61 19.71
N GLN A 179 -25.40 13.64 19.38
CA GLN A 179 -24.23 13.27 20.18
C GLN A 179 -22.92 13.89 19.68
N ASN A 180 -23.00 14.87 18.75
CA ASN A 180 -21.86 15.61 18.20
C ASN A 180 -20.73 14.72 17.66
N PHE A 181 -21.07 13.69 16.90
CA PHE A 181 -20.07 12.93 16.15
C PHE A 181 -19.46 13.80 15.04
N ASP A 182 -18.17 13.58 14.76
CA ASP A 182 -17.48 14.25 13.65
C ASP A 182 -17.73 13.51 12.33
N ILE A 183 -17.82 12.18 12.39
CA ILE A 183 -17.89 11.30 11.22
C ILE A 183 -19.02 10.29 11.39
N LEU A 184 -19.83 10.12 10.35
CA LEU A 184 -20.81 9.04 10.22
C LEU A 184 -20.49 8.20 8.99
N ILE A 185 -20.23 6.92 9.16
CA ILE A 185 -19.99 5.97 8.07
C ILE A 185 -21.19 5.05 7.93
N LEU A 186 -21.77 4.95 6.73
CA LEU A 186 -22.91 4.10 6.42
C LEU A 186 -22.43 2.86 5.65
N ASP A 187 -22.56 1.67 6.27
CA ASP A 187 -22.31 0.37 5.62
C ASP A 187 -23.60 -0.11 4.95
N THR A 188 -23.71 0.04 3.62
CA THR A 188 -24.91 -0.39 2.90
C THR A 188 -24.86 -1.87 2.54
N ALA A 189 -26.05 -2.46 2.31
CA ALA A 189 -26.13 -3.78 1.74
C ALA A 189 -25.38 -3.87 0.39
N GLY A 190 -24.82 -5.05 0.11
CA GLY A 190 -24.39 -5.41 -1.23
C GLY A 190 -25.27 -6.53 -1.77
N ARG A 191 -25.47 -6.55 -3.08
CA ARG A 191 -26.07 -7.68 -3.79
C ARG A 191 -25.11 -8.27 -4.80
N LEU A 192 -25.40 -9.50 -5.22
CA LEU A 192 -24.67 -10.18 -6.30
C LEU A 192 -24.86 -9.48 -7.64
N HIS A 193 -26.04 -8.94 -7.88
CA HIS A 193 -26.38 -8.17 -9.07
C HIS A 193 -26.99 -6.83 -8.67
N ILE A 194 -26.82 -5.84 -9.54
CA ILE A 194 -27.51 -4.56 -9.38
C ILE A 194 -28.96 -4.78 -9.82
N ASP A 195 -29.90 -4.52 -8.92
CA ASP A 195 -31.33 -4.58 -9.20
C ASP A 195 -32.02 -3.25 -8.84
N GLU A 196 -33.20 -3.01 -9.40
CA GLU A 196 -33.91 -1.74 -9.20
C GLU A 196 -34.30 -1.50 -7.74
N VAL A 197 -34.60 -2.57 -6.99
CA VAL A 197 -35.01 -2.47 -5.60
C VAL A 197 -33.86 -1.96 -4.73
N LEU A 198 -32.66 -2.52 -4.90
CA LEU A 198 -31.45 -2.06 -4.25
C LEU A 198 -31.14 -0.62 -4.63
N MET A 199 -31.19 -0.28 -5.93
CA MET A 199 -30.84 1.07 -6.37
C MET A 199 -31.80 2.11 -5.79
N ASN A 200 -33.10 1.82 -5.77
CA ASN A 200 -34.09 2.70 -5.16
C ASN A 200 -33.86 2.85 -3.65
N GLU A 201 -33.49 1.78 -2.95
CA GLU A 201 -33.14 1.85 -1.52
C GLU A 201 -31.91 2.74 -1.27
N LEU A 202 -30.89 2.65 -2.12
CA LEU A 202 -29.70 3.49 -2.01
C LEU A 202 -29.99 4.96 -2.35
N ILE A 203 -30.87 5.22 -3.31
CA ILE A 203 -31.35 6.57 -3.63
C ILE A 203 -32.09 7.16 -2.43
N ASP A 204 -33.02 6.42 -1.83
CA ASP A 204 -33.75 6.82 -0.62
C ASP A 204 -32.77 7.19 0.51
N ILE A 205 -31.75 6.36 0.76
CA ILE A 205 -30.74 6.61 1.80
C ILE A 205 -29.94 7.88 1.47
N LYS A 206 -29.51 8.05 0.21
CA LYS A 206 -28.75 9.22 -0.24
C LYS A 206 -29.55 10.51 -0.04
N GLU A 207 -30.82 10.53 -0.42
CA GLU A 207 -31.67 11.73 -0.30
C GLU A 207 -31.89 12.14 1.15
N ILE A 208 -32.08 11.17 2.04
CA ILE A 208 -32.30 11.43 3.48
C ILE A 208 -31.02 11.90 4.17
N THR A 209 -29.88 11.29 3.83
CA THR A 209 -28.63 11.52 4.55
C THR A 209 -27.75 12.60 3.93
N ASN A 210 -27.92 12.90 2.65
CA ASN A 210 -27.10 13.82 1.85
C ASN A 210 -25.58 13.63 2.10
N PRO A 211 -25.00 12.46 1.75
CA PRO A 211 -23.60 12.14 2.05
C PRO A 211 -22.61 13.15 1.45
N ASP A 212 -21.56 13.48 2.20
CA ASP A 212 -20.43 14.28 1.71
C ASP A 212 -19.63 13.51 0.65
N GLU A 213 -19.50 12.20 0.84
CA GLU A 213 -18.83 11.30 -0.09
C GLU A 213 -19.64 9.99 -0.22
N ILE A 214 -19.80 9.55 -1.46
CA ILE A 214 -20.38 8.27 -1.85
C ILE A 214 -19.24 7.43 -2.45
N LEU A 215 -18.72 6.50 -1.65
CA LEU A 215 -17.49 5.77 -1.93
C LEU A 215 -17.82 4.39 -2.50
N PHE A 216 -17.44 4.13 -3.75
CA PHE A 216 -17.58 2.82 -4.37
C PHE A 216 -16.41 1.91 -3.98
N VAL A 217 -16.71 0.84 -3.26
CA VAL A 217 -15.74 -0.19 -2.87
C VAL A 217 -15.64 -1.22 -3.99
N ALA A 218 -14.47 -1.30 -4.61
CA ALA A 218 -14.21 -2.19 -5.74
C ALA A 218 -13.12 -3.20 -5.38
N ASN A 219 -13.42 -4.48 -5.61
CA ASN A 219 -12.42 -5.53 -5.54
C ASN A 219 -11.60 -5.54 -6.83
N ALA A 220 -10.28 -5.35 -6.73
CA ALA A 220 -9.38 -5.38 -7.88
C ALA A 220 -9.40 -6.72 -8.62
N ALA A 221 -9.73 -7.83 -7.94
CA ALA A 221 -9.80 -9.15 -8.55
C ALA A 221 -10.99 -9.33 -9.51
N PHE A 222 -12.02 -8.48 -9.44
CA PHE A 222 -13.23 -8.62 -10.25
C PHE A 222 -13.13 -8.00 -11.65
N GLY A 223 -11.96 -7.44 -12.01
CA GLY A 223 -11.65 -7.03 -13.38
C GLY A 223 -12.73 -6.18 -14.05
N GLN A 224 -13.25 -6.66 -15.17
CA GLN A 224 -14.27 -5.96 -15.98
C GLN A 224 -15.65 -5.89 -15.32
N ASP A 225 -15.99 -6.81 -14.43
CA ASP A 225 -17.30 -6.76 -13.76
C ASP A 225 -17.34 -5.62 -12.73
N ALA A 226 -16.19 -5.31 -12.11
CA ALA A 226 -16.07 -4.12 -11.26
C ALA A 226 -16.26 -2.82 -12.08
N VAL A 227 -15.79 -2.79 -13.33
CA VAL A 227 -15.93 -1.64 -14.25
C VAL A 227 -17.40 -1.40 -14.62
N LYS A 228 -18.12 -2.44 -15.06
CA LYS A 228 -19.55 -2.33 -15.40
C LYS A 228 -20.38 -1.86 -14.21
N THR A 229 -20.13 -2.48 -13.05
CA THR A 229 -20.75 -2.14 -11.77
C THR A 229 -20.52 -0.68 -11.40
N ALA A 230 -19.27 -0.21 -11.53
CA ALA A 230 -18.91 1.17 -11.22
C ALA A 230 -19.67 2.18 -12.11
N ILE A 231 -19.82 1.88 -13.42
CA ILE A 231 -20.58 2.72 -14.35
C ILE A 231 -22.04 2.83 -13.91
N GLU A 232 -22.67 1.72 -13.54
CA GLU A 232 -24.07 1.71 -13.14
C GLU A 232 -24.31 2.45 -11.83
N PHE A 233 -23.49 2.22 -10.79
CA PHE A 233 -23.56 2.99 -9.54
C PHE A 233 -23.30 4.48 -9.76
N ASN A 234 -22.32 4.83 -10.61
CA ASN A 234 -22.03 6.21 -10.93
C ASN A 234 -23.19 6.90 -11.65
N THR A 235 -23.85 6.20 -12.57
CA THR A 235 -24.96 6.75 -13.37
C THR A 235 -26.21 6.96 -12.52
N LYS A 236 -26.56 5.97 -11.69
CA LYS A 236 -27.81 5.99 -10.91
C LYS A 236 -27.69 6.72 -9.58
N ILE A 237 -26.58 6.55 -8.85
CA ILE A 237 -26.39 7.12 -7.50
C ILE A 237 -25.47 8.34 -7.53
N GLY A 238 -24.49 8.38 -8.44
CA GLY A 238 -23.50 9.46 -8.49
C GLY A 238 -22.41 9.29 -7.43
N ILE A 239 -21.47 8.37 -7.68
CA ILE A 239 -20.33 8.15 -6.78
C ILE A 239 -19.38 9.36 -6.81
N THR A 240 -18.71 9.63 -5.70
CA THR A 240 -17.77 10.76 -5.56
C THR A 240 -16.32 10.30 -5.60
N GLY A 241 -16.06 9.04 -5.25
CA GLY A 241 -14.76 8.40 -5.36
C GLY A 241 -14.85 6.89 -5.16
N SER A 242 -13.72 6.21 -5.33
CA SER A 242 -13.64 4.76 -5.17
C SER A 242 -12.54 4.34 -4.19
N ILE A 243 -12.76 3.21 -3.52
CA ILE A 243 -11.78 2.52 -2.68
C ILE A 243 -11.47 1.18 -3.33
N LEU A 244 -10.18 0.89 -3.50
CA LEU A 244 -9.71 -0.38 -4.07
C LEU A 244 -9.36 -1.38 -2.97
N THR A 245 -9.87 -2.59 -3.09
CA THR A 245 -9.62 -3.68 -2.15
C THR A 245 -8.89 -4.85 -2.79
N MET A 246 -8.26 -5.66 -1.93
CA MET A 246 -7.54 -6.90 -2.27
C MET A 246 -6.36 -6.73 -3.24
N LEU A 247 -5.67 -5.59 -3.17
CA LEU A 247 -4.47 -5.31 -3.99
C LEU A 247 -3.22 -6.11 -3.55
N ASP A 248 -3.34 -6.88 -2.48
CA ASP A 248 -2.34 -7.81 -1.96
C ASP A 248 -2.36 -9.19 -2.66
N SER A 249 -3.45 -9.54 -3.31
CA SER A 249 -3.49 -10.71 -4.18
C SER A 249 -2.88 -10.40 -5.55
N ASP A 250 -2.67 -11.39 -6.42
CA ASP A 250 -2.22 -11.17 -7.82
C ASP A 250 -3.27 -10.43 -8.68
N ALA A 251 -4.17 -9.69 -8.02
CA ALA A 251 -5.25 -8.89 -8.56
C ALA A 251 -4.71 -7.70 -9.35
N ARG A 252 -4.50 -7.98 -10.64
CA ARG A 252 -4.92 -7.16 -11.80
C ARG A 252 -5.19 -5.68 -11.47
N ALA A 253 -4.13 -4.87 -11.41
CA ALA A 253 -4.19 -3.40 -11.32
C ALA A 253 -5.07 -2.75 -12.41
N GLY A 254 -5.41 -3.50 -13.47
CA GLY A 254 -6.20 -2.99 -14.58
C GLY A 254 -7.63 -2.59 -14.24
N ALA A 255 -8.22 -3.17 -13.19
CA ALA A 255 -9.53 -2.75 -12.70
C ALA A 255 -9.50 -1.31 -12.14
N ALA A 256 -8.43 -0.94 -11.41
CA ALA A 256 -8.25 0.39 -10.83
C ALA A 256 -8.23 1.48 -11.89
N ILE A 257 -7.38 1.27 -12.90
CA ILE A 257 -7.24 2.12 -14.09
C ILE A 257 -8.59 2.27 -14.80
N SER A 258 -9.27 1.15 -15.03
CA SER A 258 -10.51 1.15 -15.80
C SER A 258 -11.64 1.86 -15.05
N ILE A 259 -11.78 1.65 -13.74
CA ILE A 259 -12.80 2.32 -12.92
C ILE A 259 -12.59 3.83 -12.90
N LYS A 260 -11.35 4.30 -12.70
CA LYS A 260 -11.03 5.72 -12.73
C LYS A 260 -11.40 6.33 -14.06
N GLU A 261 -11.03 5.69 -15.16
CA GLU A 261 -11.22 6.24 -16.49
C GLU A 261 -12.70 6.27 -16.90
N VAL A 262 -13.49 5.22 -16.61
CA VAL A 262 -14.91 5.19 -16.99
C VAL A 262 -15.79 6.06 -16.10
N THR A 263 -15.50 6.13 -14.80
CA THR A 263 -16.33 6.93 -13.86
C THR A 263 -15.89 8.39 -13.82
N LYS A 264 -14.65 8.67 -14.25
CA LYS A 264 -13.95 9.95 -14.09
C LYS A 264 -13.81 10.41 -12.63
N LYS A 265 -14.14 9.55 -11.65
CA LYS A 265 -14.06 9.86 -10.22
C LYS A 265 -12.71 9.45 -9.62
N PRO A 266 -12.18 10.21 -8.66
CA PRO A 266 -10.89 9.89 -8.04
C PRO A 266 -10.90 8.54 -7.30
N LEU A 267 -9.74 7.87 -7.33
CA LEU A 267 -9.42 6.78 -6.42
C LEU A 267 -8.94 7.43 -5.10
N LYS A 268 -9.62 7.14 -3.99
CA LYS A 268 -9.39 7.80 -2.69
C LYS A 268 -8.48 6.99 -1.79
N PHE A 269 -8.73 5.68 -1.70
CA PHE A 269 -7.96 4.76 -0.86
C PHE A 269 -7.68 3.45 -1.57
N GLU A 270 -6.63 2.79 -1.10
CA GLU A 270 -6.35 1.40 -1.37
C GLU A 270 -6.18 0.63 -0.06
N THR A 271 -6.52 -0.66 -0.10
CA THR A 271 -6.33 -1.58 1.02
C THR A 271 -5.50 -2.78 0.59
N THR A 272 -4.54 -3.15 1.44
CA THR A 272 -3.52 -4.18 1.15
C THR A 272 -3.44 -5.16 2.32
N GLY A 273 -4.35 -6.12 2.39
CA GLY A 273 -4.44 -7.11 3.47
C GLY A 273 -5.72 -7.06 4.29
N GLU A 274 -5.81 -7.91 5.32
CA GLU A 274 -7.01 -8.11 6.13
C GLU A 274 -7.06 -7.27 7.40
N LYS A 275 -5.92 -6.75 7.88
CA LYS A 275 -5.88 -6.04 9.16
C LYS A 275 -6.56 -4.69 9.06
N ILE A 276 -7.04 -4.18 10.21
CA ILE A 276 -7.76 -2.91 10.28
C ILE A 276 -6.85 -1.72 9.93
N GLU A 277 -5.53 -1.86 10.10
CA GLU A 277 -4.55 -0.84 9.71
C GLU A 277 -4.20 -0.85 8.22
N ASP A 278 -4.60 -1.90 7.48
CA ASP A 278 -4.22 -2.10 6.07
C ASP A 278 -5.10 -1.26 5.12
N ILE A 279 -5.09 0.06 5.32
CA ILE A 279 -5.72 1.07 4.48
C ILE A 279 -4.77 2.27 4.33
N GLN A 280 -4.62 2.77 3.11
CA GLN A 280 -3.82 3.95 2.84
C GLN A 280 -4.45 4.80 1.74
N ILE A 281 -4.08 6.09 1.72
CA ILE A 281 -4.50 7.01 0.66
C ILE A 281 -3.96 6.49 -0.67
N PHE A 282 -4.80 6.51 -1.70
CA PHE A 282 -4.38 6.07 -3.02
C PHE A 282 -3.35 7.04 -3.60
N ASN A 283 -2.19 6.51 -3.97
CA ASN A 283 -1.12 7.28 -4.60
C ASN A 283 -0.88 6.76 -6.03
N PRO A 284 -1.28 7.54 -7.06
CA PRO A 284 -1.14 7.17 -8.48
C PRO A 284 0.30 6.85 -8.89
N LYS A 285 1.27 7.63 -8.42
CA LYS A 285 2.70 7.43 -8.70
C LYS A 285 3.19 6.09 -8.14
N SER A 286 2.88 5.81 -6.88
CA SER A 286 3.22 4.54 -6.25
C SER A 286 2.56 3.34 -6.96
N MET A 287 1.34 3.50 -7.46
CA MET A 287 0.68 2.47 -8.25
C MET A 287 1.38 2.26 -9.61
N ALA A 288 1.76 3.34 -10.31
CA ALA A 288 2.49 3.26 -11.57
C ALA A 288 3.87 2.60 -11.39
N ASP A 289 4.58 2.95 -10.33
CA ASP A 289 5.86 2.33 -9.95
C ASP A 289 5.70 0.82 -9.76
N ARG A 290 4.68 0.38 -9.01
CA ARG A 290 4.37 -1.05 -8.80
C ARG A 290 4.04 -1.77 -10.11
N ILE A 291 3.19 -1.18 -10.95
CA ILE A 291 2.79 -1.73 -12.25
C ILE A 291 3.99 -1.94 -13.18
N LEU A 292 4.94 -1.01 -13.19
CA LEU A 292 6.14 -1.11 -14.03
C LEU A 292 7.26 -1.94 -13.40
N GLY A 293 7.05 -2.48 -12.20
CA GLY A 293 8.06 -3.22 -11.47
C GLY A 293 9.25 -2.36 -11.04
N MET A 294 9.02 -1.05 -10.89
CA MET A 294 9.97 -0.05 -10.41
C MET A 294 9.75 0.31 -8.93
N GLY A 295 8.57 -0.01 -8.37
CA GLY A 295 8.26 0.07 -6.93
C GLY A 295 8.76 -1.18 -6.22
N ASP A 296 9.55 -1.05 -5.15
CA ASP A 296 8.98 -0.70 -3.85
C ASP A 296 9.95 0.05 -2.91
N VAL A 297 10.75 1.00 -3.42
CA VAL A 297 11.68 1.75 -2.57
C VAL A 297 11.00 2.92 -1.83
N ILE A 298 10.07 3.63 -2.48
CA ILE A 298 9.47 4.87 -1.94
C ILE A 298 8.48 4.59 -0.80
N ASN A 299 7.65 3.54 -0.91
CA ASN A 299 6.75 3.14 0.17
C ASN A 299 7.51 2.55 1.36
N LEU A 300 8.64 1.88 1.11
CA LEU A 300 9.56 1.41 2.15
C LEU A 300 10.14 2.59 2.93
N VAL A 301 10.53 3.66 2.24
CA VAL A 301 11.02 4.89 2.86
C VAL A 301 9.90 5.60 3.64
N LYS A 302 8.69 5.73 3.11
CA LYS A 302 7.56 6.32 3.85
C LYS A 302 7.16 5.51 5.09
N LYS A 303 7.05 4.18 4.98
CA LYS A 303 6.79 3.30 6.14
C LYS A 303 7.95 3.30 7.13
N ALA A 304 9.20 3.47 6.67
CA ALA A 304 10.35 3.69 7.53
C ALA A 304 10.26 5.04 8.25
N GLU A 305 9.91 6.12 7.54
CA GLU A 305 9.70 7.44 8.12
C GLU A 305 8.58 7.47 9.15
N GLU A 306 7.48 6.73 8.93
CA GLU A 306 6.35 6.62 9.88
C GLU A 306 6.66 5.73 11.09
N ALA A 307 7.53 4.73 10.94
CA ALA A 307 7.90 3.79 12.01
C ALA A 307 9.05 4.29 12.88
N ILE A 308 9.85 5.26 12.40
CA ILE A 308 11.01 5.81 13.09
C ILE A 308 10.64 7.18 13.68
N THR A 309 10.66 7.29 15.00
CA THR A 309 10.43 8.59 15.67
C THR A 309 11.62 9.53 15.44
N GLU A 310 11.39 10.85 15.51
CA GLU A 310 12.49 11.83 15.42
C GLU A 310 13.56 11.60 16.52
N GLU A 311 13.15 11.12 17.70
CA GLU A 311 14.07 10.74 18.77
C GLU A 311 14.95 9.53 18.39
N ASP A 312 14.40 8.54 17.69
CA ASP A 312 15.15 7.36 17.21
C ASP A 312 16.16 7.73 16.12
N LYS A 313 15.84 8.70 15.26
CA LYS A 313 16.77 9.22 14.24
C LYS A 313 17.98 9.90 14.90
N GLU A 314 17.73 10.80 15.85
CA GLU A 314 18.80 11.51 16.55
C GLU A 314 19.71 10.56 17.36
N ASP A 315 19.15 9.57 18.04
CA ASP A 315 19.94 8.59 18.81
C ASP A 315 20.81 7.72 17.89
N LEU A 316 20.26 7.30 16.75
CA LEU A 316 20.99 6.54 15.74
C LEU A 316 22.14 7.35 15.13
N GLU A 317 21.89 8.62 14.78
CA GLU A 317 22.91 9.53 14.26
C GLU A 317 24.05 9.76 15.26
N LYS A 318 23.70 10.04 16.53
CA LYS A 318 24.69 10.24 17.61
C LYS A 318 25.54 8.97 17.79
N LYS A 319 24.95 7.79 17.73
CA LYS A 319 25.66 6.50 17.91
C LYS A 319 26.53 6.10 16.73
N ILE A 320 26.11 6.37 15.50
CA ILE A 320 26.94 6.16 14.30
C ILE A 320 28.12 7.13 14.32
N LYS A 321 27.88 8.41 14.66
CA LYS A 321 28.93 9.44 14.79
C LYS A 321 29.97 9.08 15.85
N ASN A 322 29.53 8.47 16.95
CA ASN A 322 30.38 8.04 18.07
C ASN A 322 30.90 6.59 17.92
N ALA A 323 30.57 5.88 16.83
CA ALA A 323 30.94 4.49 16.58
C ALA A 323 30.63 3.52 17.74
N SER A 324 29.57 3.80 18.50
CA SER A 324 29.21 3.12 19.75
C SER A 324 28.14 2.03 19.56
N PHE A 325 27.96 1.55 18.33
CA PHE A 325 26.98 0.51 18.00
C PHE A 325 27.28 -0.79 18.73
N ASN A 326 26.31 -1.29 19.51
CA ASN A 326 26.41 -2.49 20.35
C ASN A 326 25.26 -3.49 20.07
N TYR A 327 25.21 -4.62 20.78
CA TYR A 327 24.19 -5.66 20.55
C TYR A 327 22.78 -5.24 20.99
N GLU A 328 22.66 -4.32 21.96
CA GLU A 328 21.36 -3.78 22.38
C GLU A 328 20.75 -2.91 21.27
N ASP A 329 21.59 -2.08 20.62
CA ASP A 329 21.18 -1.30 19.45
C ASP A 329 20.82 -2.22 18.29
N TYR A 330 21.61 -3.26 18.04
CA TYR A 330 21.31 -4.25 17.01
C TYR A 330 19.95 -4.94 17.22
N LEU A 331 19.62 -5.31 18.47
CA LEU A 331 18.32 -5.87 18.83
C LEU A 331 17.17 -4.89 18.58
N LYS A 332 17.35 -3.61 18.93
CA LYS A 332 16.34 -2.56 18.66
C LYS A 332 16.09 -2.42 17.17
N GLN A 333 17.13 -2.35 16.36
CA GLN A 333 17.02 -2.25 14.89
C GLN A 333 16.34 -3.47 14.27
N MET A 334 16.66 -4.68 14.74
CA MET A 334 15.95 -5.89 14.31
C MET A 334 14.47 -5.85 14.68
N SER A 335 14.12 -5.34 15.86
CA SER A 335 12.73 -5.20 16.28
C SER A 335 11.95 -4.17 15.45
N MET A 336 12.60 -3.07 15.02
CA MET A 336 12.03 -2.08 14.12
C MET A 336 11.78 -2.68 12.73
N MET A 337 12.76 -3.39 12.16
CA MET A 337 12.60 -4.07 10.88
C MET A 337 11.46 -5.11 10.91
N LYS A 338 11.31 -5.84 12.02
CA LYS A 338 10.21 -6.81 12.22
C LYS A 338 8.82 -6.14 12.29
N LYS A 339 8.74 -4.90 12.79
CA LYS A 339 7.50 -4.10 12.76
C LYS A 339 7.15 -3.65 11.35
N MET A 340 8.13 -3.50 10.46
CA MET A 340 7.95 -3.06 9.08
C MET A 340 7.55 -4.19 8.11
N GLY A 341 7.69 -5.46 8.50
CA GLY A 341 7.26 -6.63 7.70
C GLY A 341 8.29 -7.78 7.72
N SER A 342 8.09 -8.80 6.87
CA SER A 342 9.07 -9.88 6.68
C SER A 342 10.22 -9.42 5.79
N MET A 343 11.45 -9.80 6.15
CA MET A 343 12.66 -9.36 5.42
C MET A 343 12.66 -9.84 3.96
N LYS A 344 12.04 -11.00 3.72
CA LYS A 344 11.83 -11.58 2.40
C LYS A 344 10.92 -10.72 1.51
N GLY A 345 9.94 -10.04 2.10
CA GLY A 345 9.13 -9.04 1.40
C GLY A 345 9.96 -7.84 1.00
N LEU A 346 10.69 -7.25 1.95
CA LEU A 346 11.52 -6.06 1.73
C LEU A 346 12.66 -6.28 0.73
N MET A 347 13.25 -7.48 0.67
CA MET A 347 14.31 -7.82 -0.29
C MET A 347 13.80 -8.05 -1.72
N LYS A 348 12.62 -8.65 -1.89
CA LYS A 348 11.99 -8.82 -3.22
C LYS A 348 11.59 -7.50 -3.87
N MET A 349 11.50 -6.46 -3.06
CA MET A 349 11.04 -5.12 -3.40
C MET A 349 12.18 -4.17 -3.85
N ILE A 350 13.44 -4.59 -3.75
CA ILE A 350 14.62 -3.81 -4.17
C ILE A 350 14.99 -4.16 -5.63
N PRO A 351 14.91 -3.22 -6.58
CA PRO A 351 15.28 -3.45 -7.98
C PRO A 351 16.74 -3.88 -8.12
N GLY A 352 17.01 -4.94 -8.88
CA GLY A 352 18.36 -5.45 -9.17
C GLY A 352 18.92 -6.45 -8.15
N PHE A 353 18.22 -6.70 -7.04
CA PHE A 353 18.63 -7.71 -6.05
C PHE A 353 18.07 -9.12 -6.35
N SER A 354 17.03 -9.21 -7.19
CA SER A 354 16.45 -10.48 -7.66
C SER A 354 17.40 -11.34 -8.49
N SER A 355 18.49 -10.75 -9.00
CA SER A 355 19.55 -11.43 -9.75
C SER A 355 20.66 -12.05 -8.89
N MET A 356 20.66 -11.85 -7.56
CA MET A 356 21.55 -12.55 -6.63
C MET A 356 20.79 -13.69 -5.94
N GLU A 357 20.59 -14.80 -6.65
CA GLU A 357 20.14 -16.05 -6.04
C GLU A 357 21.16 -16.51 -4.98
N GLY A 358 20.72 -16.74 -3.74
CA GLY A 358 21.53 -17.44 -2.72
C GLY A 358 21.57 -16.87 -1.30
N LEU A 359 20.95 -15.72 -1.01
CA LEU A 359 20.80 -15.20 0.36
C LEU A 359 19.35 -15.33 0.82
N ASP A 360 18.91 -16.56 1.06
CA ASP A 360 17.61 -16.84 1.67
C ASP A 360 17.71 -16.53 3.18
N ILE A 361 17.60 -15.23 3.53
CA ILE A 361 17.54 -14.83 4.94
C ILE A 361 16.18 -15.26 5.48
N ASN A 362 16.18 -16.40 6.17
CA ASN A 362 14.98 -16.98 6.75
C ASN A 362 14.54 -16.17 7.98
N ASP A 363 13.24 -15.86 8.11
CA ASP A 363 12.70 -15.16 9.29
C ASP A 363 13.00 -15.92 10.60
N ASP A 364 13.18 -17.24 10.52
CA ASP A 364 13.57 -18.08 11.64
C ASP A 364 15.04 -17.91 12.06
N GLU A 365 15.94 -17.53 11.15
CA GLU A 365 17.32 -17.17 11.52
C GLU A 365 17.36 -15.86 12.30
N LEU A 366 16.51 -14.88 11.94
CA LEU A 366 16.41 -13.62 12.66
C LEU A 366 15.86 -13.85 14.07
N LYS A 367 14.86 -14.72 14.23
CA LYS A 367 14.38 -15.13 15.56
C LYS A 367 15.50 -15.79 16.37
N LYS A 368 16.30 -16.68 15.78
CA LYS A 368 17.45 -17.29 16.47
C LYS A 368 18.45 -16.24 16.96
N ILE A 369 18.76 -15.24 16.13
CA ILE A 369 19.62 -14.12 16.52
C ILE A 369 19.00 -13.30 17.64
N GLU A 370 17.72 -12.97 17.56
CA GLU A 370 16.97 -12.23 18.58
C GLU A 370 17.05 -12.93 19.95
N VAL A 371 16.80 -14.24 19.96
CA VAL A 371 16.84 -15.06 21.18
C VAL A 371 18.27 -15.17 21.72
N MET A 372 19.29 -15.34 20.86
CA MET A 372 20.70 -15.33 21.29
C MET A 372 21.11 -14.02 21.97
N ILE A 373 20.70 -12.86 21.43
CA ILE A 373 21.00 -11.56 22.04
C ILE A 373 20.21 -11.37 23.34
N LYS A 374 18.95 -11.83 23.40
CA LYS A 374 18.14 -11.82 24.63
C LYS A 374 18.73 -12.71 25.74
N SER A 375 19.45 -13.78 25.39
CA SER A 375 20.18 -14.62 26.35
C SER A 375 21.50 -14.02 26.86
N MET A 376 21.92 -12.86 26.33
CA MET A 376 23.03 -12.07 26.88
C MET A 376 22.57 -11.24 28.07
N THR A 377 23.49 -11.00 29.01
CA THR A 377 23.31 -10.03 30.09
C THR A 377 23.41 -8.59 29.56
N LYS A 378 22.88 -7.62 30.31
CA LYS A 378 22.94 -6.19 29.92
C LYS A 378 24.38 -5.73 29.66
N LYS A 379 25.35 -6.14 30.49
CA LYS A 379 26.77 -5.78 30.35
C LYS A 379 27.39 -6.33 29.06
N GLU A 380 27.05 -7.57 28.70
CA GLU A 380 27.50 -8.19 27.44
C GLU A 380 26.85 -7.53 26.23
N ARG A 381 25.56 -7.14 26.31
CA ARG A 381 24.88 -6.47 25.19
C ARG A 381 25.46 -5.10 24.87
N VAL A 382 25.85 -4.33 25.89
CA VAL A 382 26.53 -3.04 25.72
C VAL A 382 28.05 -3.17 25.53
N GLU A 383 28.57 -4.39 25.32
CA GLU A 383 30.00 -4.68 25.13
C GLU A 383 30.92 -4.18 26.26
N LYS A 384 30.42 -4.06 27.50
CA LYS A 384 31.26 -3.84 28.68
C LYS A 384 32.02 -5.09 29.10
N ASP A 385 31.58 -6.24 28.60
CA ASP A 385 32.02 -7.57 28.97
C ASP A 385 32.28 -8.39 27.70
N ASP A 386 33.49 -8.91 27.54
CA ASP A 386 33.82 -9.73 26.38
C ASP A 386 33.08 -11.08 26.39
N LEU A 387 32.61 -11.50 25.21
CA LEU A 387 31.97 -12.81 25.02
C LEU A 387 33.04 -13.91 24.94
N SER A 388 33.55 -14.31 26.11
CA SER A 388 34.43 -15.46 26.30
C SER A 388 33.72 -16.79 26.03
N TYR A 389 34.50 -17.87 25.86
CA TYR A 389 33.95 -19.20 25.58
C TYR A 389 32.87 -19.66 26.60
N PRO A 390 33.07 -19.53 27.94
CA PRO A 390 32.03 -19.87 28.92
C PRO A 390 30.74 -19.07 28.76
N ARG A 391 30.85 -17.77 28.43
CA ARG A 391 29.70 -16.88 28.21
C ARG A 391 28.94 -17.25 26.94
N ARG A 392 29.66 -17.58 25.84
CA ARG A 392 29.03 -18.07 24.60
C ARG A 392 28.32 -19.40 24.79
N LYS A 393 28.91 -20.32 25.56
CA LYS A 393 28.28 -21.60 25.92
C LYS A 393 27.00 -21.39 26.73
N ARG A 394 27.01 -20.46 27.69
CA ARG A 394 25.81 -20.07 28.46
C ARG A 394 24.73 -19.47 27.56
N ILE A 395 25.09 -18.58 26.64
CA ILE A 395 24.16 -17.97 25.68
C ILE A 395 23.53 -19.05 24.82
N ALA A 396 24.34 -19.92 24.20
CA ALA A 396 23.88 -21.02 23.36
C ALA A 396 22.86 -21.92 24.08
N ASN A 397 23.18 -22.34 25.31
CA ASN A 397 22.26 -23.13 26.13
C ASN A 397 20.96 -22.37 26.48
N GLY A 398 21.08 -21.07 26.81
CA GLY A 398 19.93 -20.23 27.14
C GLY A 398 19.04 -19.88 25.94
N SER A 399 19.58 -19.88 24.72
CA SER A 399 18.84 -19.65 23.48
C SER A 399 18.39 -20.93 22.77
N GLY A 400 18.77 -22.11 23.26
CA GLY A 400 18.51 -23.38 22.57
C GLY A 400 19.24 -23.50 21.23
N THR A 401 20.38 -22.82 21.07
CA THR A 401 21.18 -22.81 19.83
C THR A 401 22.53 -23.47 20.05
N SER A 402 23.29 -23.69 18.96
CA SER A 402 24.64 -24.23 19.07
C SER A 402 25.66 -23.13 19.41
N ILE A 403 26.81 -23.52 19.95
CA ILE A 403 27.91 -22.58 20.19
C ILE A 403 28.45 -21.98 18.88
N ASP A 404 28.32 -22.71 17.77
CA ASP A 404 28.72 -22.25 16.45
C ASP A 404 27.79 -21.15 15.92
N ASP A 405 26.49 -21.21 16.23
CA ASP A 405 25.55 -20.14 15.90
C ASP A 405 25.91 -18.84 16.63
N VAL A 406 26.27 -18.94 17.92
CA VAL A 406 26.74 -17.79 18.70
C VAL A 406 28.06 -17.25 18.14
N ASN A 407 28.97 -18.12 17.70
CA ASN A 407 30.22 -17.70 17.07
C ASN A 407 29.98 -16.99 15.72
N ARG A 408 29.02 -17.47 14.92
CA ARG A 408 28.60 -16.82 13.66
C ARG A 408 27.99 -15.44 13.94
N LEU A 409 27.12 -15.33 14.95
CA LEU A 409 26.55 -14.05 15.39
C LEU A 409 27.65 -13.05 15.77
N VAL A 410 28.62 -13.46 16.61
CA VAL A 410 29.71 -12.58 17.04
C VAL A 410 30.57 -12.14 15.86
N LYS A 411 30.89 -13.05 14.93
CA LYS A 411 31.65 -12.71 13.72
C LYS A 411 30.86 -11.77 12.80
N GLY A 412 29.58 -12.02 12.57
CA GLY A 412 28.69 -11.18 11.76
C GLY A 412 28.56 -9.77 12.33
N PHE A 413 28.32 -9.67 13.64
CA PHE A 413 28.23 -8.39 14.33
C PHE A 413 29.54 -7.58 14.24
N LYS A 414 30.71 -8.22 14.39
CA LYS A 414 32.00 -7.55 14.19
C LYS A 414 32.17 -6.97 12.78
N ARG A 415 31.71 -7.68 11.75
CA ARG A 415 31.74 -7.19 10.36
C ARG A 415 30.83 -5.97 10.19
N ILE A 416 29.62 -6.00 10.75
CA ILE A 416 28.69 -4.86 10.73
C ILE A 416 29.31 -3.66 11.44
N LYS A 417 29.90 -3.87 12.62
CA LYS A 417 30.57 -2.80 13.39
C LYS A 417 31.77 -2.21 12.65
N GLN A 418 32.54 -3.03 11.94
CA GLN A 418 33.65 -2.58 11.10
C GLN A 418 33.15 -1.77 9.89
N PHE A 419 32.08 -2.23 9.24
CA PHE A 419 31.43 -1.52 8.15
C PHE A 419 30.92 -0.13 8.58
N LEU A 420 30.20 -0.06 9.71
CA LEU A 420 29.71 1.21 10.27
C LEU A 420 30.84 2.17 10.64
N LYS A 421 31.97 1.66 11.14
CA LYS A 421 33.18 2.46 11.41
C LYS A 421 33.86 2.99 10.16
N SER A 422 33.79 2.24 9.05
CA SER A 422 34.37 2.66 7.76
C SER A 422 33.49 3.64 6.99
N MET A 423 32.28 3.92 7.46
CA MET A 423 31.36 4.84 6.81
C MET A 423 31.80 6.31 7.04
N PRO A 424 31.79 7.19 6.02
CA PRO A 424 32.20 8.58 6.18
C PRO A 424 31.31 9.32 7.18
N LYS A 425 31.91 10.10 8.10
CA LYS A 425 31.21 10.78 9.21
C LYS A 425 30.37 12.02 8.82
N LYS A 426 30.33 12.39 7.53
CA LYS A 426 29.57 13.54 7.02
C LYS A 426 28.77 13.11 5.79
N GLY A 427 27.46 13.34 5.82
CA GLY A 427 26.56 13.24 4.66
C GLY A 427 26.06 11.85 4.28
N SER A 428 26.45 10.79 5.01
CA SER A 428 26.17 9.40 4.62
C SER A 428 24.87 8.82 5.21
N ILE A 429 24.45 9.26 6.40
CA ILE A 429 23.12 8.93 6.95
C ILE A 429 22.05 9.66 6.16
N ASP A 430 22.28 10.93 5.86
CA ASP A 430 21.47 11.68 4.89
C ASP A 430 21.56 11.09 3.49
N SER A 431 22.62 10.41 3.03
CA SER A 431 22.62 9.74 1.72
C SER A 431 21.95 8.36 1.73
N LEU A 432 21.91 7.70 2.89
CA LEU A 432 21.21 6.42 3.11
C LEU A 432 19.71 6.63 3.33
N LEU A 433 19.34 7.70 4.04
CA LEU A 433 17.95 8.15 4.26
C LEU A 433 17.46 8.99 3.07
N ASN A 434 18.29 9.86 2.47
CA ASN A 434 18.04 10.49 1.17
C ASN A 434 18.58 9.65 0.00
N MET A 435 18.19 8.37 -0.06
CA MET A 435 18.00 7.70 -1.35
C MET A 435 16.89 8.38 -2.20
N LYS A 436 16.40 9.56 -1.79
CA LYS A 436 15.70 10.54 -2.62
C LYS A 436 16.50 11.00 -3.86
N ASN A 437 17.84 11.01 -3.82
CA ASN A 437 18.63 11.71 -4.85
C ASN A 437 19.47 10.86 -5.82
N PHE A 438 19.58 9.53 -5.64
CA PHE A 438 20.20 8.69 -6.69
C PHE A 438 19.31 8.50 -7.92
N GLY A 439 18.00 8.76 -7.79
CA GLY A 439 17.08 8.90 -8.92
C GLY A 439 17.02 10.31 -9.52
N GLY A 440 17.72 11.30 -8.95
CA GLY A 440 17.67 12.71 -9.39
C GLY A 440 18.93 13.22 -10.08
N GLN A 441 20.11 12.66 -9.78
CA GLN A 441 21.37 13.10 -10.38
C GLN A 441 21.74 12.44 -11.72
N LEU A 442 20.91 11.48 -12.18
CA LEU A 442 20.92 11.01 -13.57
C LEU A 442 19.99 11.83 -14.49
N TRP A 443 19.29 12.81 -13.92
CA TRP A 443 18.20 13.52 -14.61
C TRP A 443 18.31 15.03 -14.37
N ARG A 444 19.36 15.62 -14.94
CA ARG A 444 19.38 17.00 -15.43
C ARG A 444 19.87 17.01 -16.87
#